data_AF-X1CQS1-F1
#
_entry.id   AF-X1CQS1-F1
#
_cell.length_a   1.000
_cell.length_b   1.000
_cell.length_c   1.000
_cell.angle_alpha   90.00
_cell.angle_beta   90.00
_cell.angle_gamma   90.00
#
_symmetry.space_group_name_H-M   'P 1'
#
loop_
_entity.id
_entity.type
_entity.pdbx_description
1 polymer ?
#
loop_
_entity_poly.entity_id
_entity_poly.type
_entity_poly.pdbx_seq_one_letter_code
_entity_poly.pdbx_strand_id
1 'polypeptide(L)'
;IVNFANQAGLTIPDLPLARTTGEQQIFVASIKESLRKLRDEQPDLKRQKELFEKQSQLQGLQHNYKDLLDGLQGLEQKRRDIHKTDGDQEKLHSRISNELSPKLEEAKNRRNEVDLRAGTIEEAIKYFEALITPIEKQPCPICEKPIDDVTHLRMHLKELRANLYKDLAPISEQIEKYVKEIKRLEDLIKSLNELDEKISTQSELLMKHKSVTETVLGREIKDTEDPIIILEGEIDKIQAVGIL
;
A
#
# COMPACT_ATOMS: atom_id res chain seq x y z
N ILE A 1 20.99 -0.95 -59.44
CA ILE A 1 19.65 -1.51 -59.14
C ILE A 1 19.56 -2.94 -59.63
N VAL A 2 19.67 -3.21 -60.93
CA VAL A 2 19.62 -4.58 -61.49
C VAL A 2 20.66 -5.52 -60.86
N ASN A 3 21.94 -5.13 -60.79
CA ASN A 3 22.96 -5.95 -60.13
C ASN A 3 22.69 -6.17 -58.63
N PHE A 4 22.17 -5.15 -57.94
CA PHE A 4 21.84 -5.23 -56.51
C PHE A 4 20.66 -6.20 -56.27
N ALA A 5 19.58 -6.05 -57.04
CA ALA A 5 18.41 -6.92 -56.96
C ALA A 5 18.78 -8.38 -57.29
N ASN A 6 19.58 -8.61 -58.34
CA ASN A 6 20.04 -9.94 -58.71
C ASN A 6 20.96 -10.58 -57.65
N GLN A 7 21.86 -9.81 -57.04
CA GLN A 7 22.75 -10.31 -55.98
C GLN A 7 21.99 -10.65 -54.69
N ALA A 8 20.92 -9.92 -54.39
CA ALA A 8 20.08 -10.14 -53.22
C ALA A 8 18.90 -11.11 -53.46
N GLY A 9 18.73 -11.63 -54.69
CA GLY A 9 17.61 -12.51 -55.05
C GLY A 9 16.24 -11.80 -55.06
N LEU A 10 16.21 -10.48 -55.25
CA LEU A 10 15.03 -9.63 -55.20
C LEU A 10 14.47 -9.31 -56.59
N THR A 11 13.17 -9.07 -56.67
CA THR A 11 12.50 -8.71 -57.92
C THR A 11 12.93 -7.33 -58.39
N ILE A 12 13.31 -7.20 -59.66
CA ILE A 12 13.71 -5.91 -60.23
C ILE A 12 12.48 -5.01 -60.35
N PRO A 13 12.46 -3.82 -59.72
CA PRO A 13 11.34 -2.90 -59.82
C PRO A 13 11.28 -2.25 -61.20
N ASP A 14 10.07 -2.10 -61.72
CA ASP A 14 9.83 -1.44 -63.01
C ASP A 14 10.02 0.08 -62.86
N LEU A 15 10.89 0.67 -63.68
CA LEU A 15 11.28 2.08 -63.56
C LEU A 15 10.72 2.89 -64.73
N PRO A 16 10.14 4.08 -64.49
CA PRO A 16 9.61 4.93 -65.55
C PRO A 16 10.73 5.43 -66.48
N LEU A 17 10.43 5.63 -67.77
CA LEU A 17 11.38 6.22 -68.72
C LEU A 17 11.38 7.75 -68.59
N ALA A 18 12.57 8.36 -68.52
CA ALA A 18 12.71 9.82 -68.56
C ALA A 18 13.17 10.27 -69.96
N ARG A 19 12.25 10.79 -70.78
CA ARG A 19 12.51 11.29 -72.14
C ARG A 19 12.59 12.82 -72.18
N THR A 20 12.01 13.51 -71.19
CA THR A 20 12.05 14.98 -71.07
C THR A 20 12.66 15.44 -69.74
N THR A 21 13.11 16.70 -69.68
CA THR A 21 13.75 17.28 -68.48
C THR A 21 12.80 17.32 -67.28
N GLY A 22 11.49 17.46 -67.50
CA GLY A 22 10.47 17.39 -66.43
C GLY A 22 10.27 15.97 -65.87
N GLU A 23 10.43 14.94 -66.70
CA GLU A 23 10.33 13.53 -66.30
C GLU A 23 11.54 13.03 -65.50
N GLN A 24 12.69 13.74 -65.57
CA GLN A 24 13.89 13.38 -64.80
C GLN A 24 13.64 13.44 -63.29
N GLN A 25 12.86 14.40 -62.80
CA GLN A 25 12.56 14.49 -61.36
C GLN A 25 11.71 13.31 -60.88
N ILE A 26 10.70 12.92 -61.67
CA ILE A 26 9.83 11.77 -61.39
C ILE A 26 10.64 10.46 -61.41
N PHE A 27 11.52 10.31 -62.39
CA PHE A 27 12.43 9.16 -62.47
C PHE A 27 13.36 9.04 -61.26
N VAL A 28 13.98 10.16 -60.84
CA VAL A 28 14.85 10.17 -59.66
C VAL A 28 14.07 9.83 -58.39
N ALA A 29 12.85 10.32 -58.24
CA ALA A 29 11.99 9.99 -57.11
C ALA A 29 11.62 8.48 -57.09
N SER A 30 11.19 7.92 -58.22
CA SER A 30 10.90 6.49 -58.35
C SER A 30 12.13 5.62 -58.07
N ILE A 31 13.32 6.00 -58.57
CA ILE A 31 14.56 5.28 -58.28
C ILE A 31 14.84 5.26 -56.76
N LYS A 32 14.69 6.39 -56.08
CA LYS A 32 14.93 6.47 -54.63
C LYS A 32 13.94 5.59 -53.85
N GLU A 33 12.68 5.56 -54.27
CA GLU A 33 11.66 4.73 -53.64
C GLU A 33 11.90 3.24 -53.88
N SER A 34 12.20 2.85 -55.13
CA SER A 34 12.56 1.48 -55.50
C SER A 34 13.82 1.00 -54.79
N LEU A 35 14.84 1.86 -54.64
CA LEU A 35 16.03 1.56 -53.87
C LEU A 35 15.73 1.38 -52.37
N ARG A 36 14.81 2.18 -51.80
CA ARG A 36 14.36 1.98 -50.41
C ARG A 36 13.65 0.64 -50.26
N LYS A 37 12.69 0.31 -51.12
CA LYS A 37 11.98 -0.98 -51.09
C LYS A 37 12.95 -2.17 -51.18
N LEU A 38 13.88 -2.13 -52.15
CA LEU A 38 14.90 -3.17 -52.29
C LEU A 38 15.82 -3.29 -51.08
N ARG A 39 16.14 -2.16 -50.42
CA ARG A 39 16.94 -2.16 -49.20
C ARG A 39 16.14 -2.73 -48.01
N ASP A 40 14.86 -2.41 -47.90
CA ASP A 40 13.97 -2.92 -46.86
C ASP A 40 13.67 -4.42 -47.03
N GLU A 41 13.67 -4.91 -48.28
CA GLU A 41 13.49 -6.32 -48.62
C GLU A 41 14.78 -7.14 -48.54
N GLN A 42 15.94 -6.51 -48.31
CA GLN A 42 17.20 -7.23 -48.19
C GLN A 42 17.12 -8.23 -47.02
N PRO A 43 17.35 -9.53 -47.26
CA PRO A 43 17.14 -10.57 -46.25
C PRO A 43 17.90 -10.33 -44.94
N ASP A 44 19.13 -9.82 -45.03
CA ASP A 44 19.96 -9.53 -43.86
C ASP A 44 19.41 -8.36 -43.03
N LEU A 45 18.95 -7.29 -43.68
CA LEU A 45 18.36 -6.13 -43.00
C LEU A 45 17.01 -6.49 -42.37
N LYS A 46 16.20 -7.30 -43.06
CA LYS A 46 14.95 -7.84 -42.52
C LYS A 46 15.21 -8.70 -41.28
N ARG A 47 16.19 -9.61 -41.36
CA ARG A 47 16.60 -10.45 -40.23
C ARG A 47 17.15 -9.63 -39.07
N GLN A 48 17.99 -8.63 -39.32
CA GLN A 48 18.50 -7.74 -38.27
C GLN A 48 17.37 -6.97 -37.58
N LYS A 49 16.39 -6.48 -38.36
CA LYS A 49 15.21 -5.80 -37.81
C LYS A 49 14.37 -6.74 -36.92
N GLU A 50 14.08 -7.95 -37.39
CA GLU A 50 13.35 -8.96 -36.62
C GLU A 50 14.08 -9.34 -35.32
N LEU A 51 15.42 -9.51 -35.38
CA LEU A 51 16.24 -9.77 -34.20
C LEU A 51 16.21 -8.60 -33.20
N PHE A 52 16.28 -7.37 -33.69
CA PHE A 52 16.22 -6.18 -32.84
C PHE A 52 14.84 -6.00 -32.18
N GLU A 53 13.76 -6.22 -32.93
CA GLU A 53 12.39 -6.19 -32.40
C GLU A 53 12.20 -7.26 -31.31
N LYS A 54 12.69 -8.47 -31.56
CA LYS A 54 12.65 -9.57 -30.58
C LYS A 54 13.49 -9.24 -29.35
N GLN A 55 14.70 -8.69 -29.52
CA GLN A 55 15.56 -8.27 -28.42
C GLN A 55 14.87 -7.22 -27.53
N SER A 56 14.31 -6.18 -28.15
CA SER A 56 13.58 -5.11 -27.45
C SER A 56 12.39 -5.68 -26.66
N GLN A 57 11.64 -6.60 -27.28
CA GLN A 57 10.52 -7.28 -26.61
C GLN A 57 10.99 -8.09 -25.39
N LEU A 58 12.06 -8.89 -25.52
CA LEU A 58 12.60 -9.69 -24.41
C LEU A 58 13.16 -8.81 -23.28
N GLN A 59 13.84 -7.72 -23.61
CA GLN A 59 14.33 -6.74 -22.63
C GLN A 59 13.17 -6.07 -21.87
N GLY A 60 12.10 -5.69 -22.58
CA GLY A 60 10.89 -5.16 -21.97
C GLY A 60 10.25 -6.17 -21.00
N LEU A 61 10.15 -7.44 -21.41
CA LEU A 61 9.65 -8.51 -20.54
C LEU A 61 10.54 -8.71 -19.31
N GLN A 62 11.86 -8.70 -19.49
CA GLN A 62 12.80 -8.89 -18.39
C GLN A 62 12.68 -7.77 -17.35
N HIS A 63 12.64 -6.51 -17.82
CA HIS A 63 12.50 -5.36 -16.94
C HIS A 63 11.18 -5.38 -16.17
N ASN A 64 10.06 -5.60 -16.87
CA ASN A 64 8.74 -5.66 -16.24
C ASN A 64 8.64 -6.80 -15.23
N TYR A 65 9.18 -7.99 -15.55
CA TYR A 65 9.17 -9.12 -14.63
C TYR A 65 9.97 -8.81 -13.36
N LYS A 66 11.16 -8.21 -13.52
CA LYS A 66 12.01 -7.80 -12.40
C LYS A 66 11.31 -6.75 -11.52
N ASP A 67 10.73 -5.71 -12.11
CA ASP A 67 10.02 -4.67 -11.37
C ASP A 67 8.83 -5.25 -10.58
N LEU A 68 8.09 -6.19 -11.18
CA LEU A 68 7.00 -6.89 -10.51
C LEU A 68 7.50 -7.73 -9.33
N LEU A 69 8.60 -8.46 -9.52
CA LEU A 69 9.22 -9.31 -8.51
C LEU A 69 9.77 -8.48 -7.34
N ASP A 70 10.52 -7.42 -7.63
CA ASP A 70 11.08 -6.50 -6.63
C ASP A 70 9.94 -5.83 -5.84
N GLY A 71 8.86 -5.44 -6.53
CA GLY A 71 7.64 -4.91 -5.91
C GLY A 71 6.98 -5.91 -4.96
N LEU A 72 6.86 -7.18 -5.37
CA LEU A 72 6.30 -8.25 -4.55
C LEU A 72 7.15 -8.50 -3.30
N GLN A 73 8.46 -8.65 -3.47
CA GLN A 73 9.41 -8.84 -2.36
C GLN A 73 9.37 -7.67 -1.37
N GLY A 74 9.25 -6.44 -1.86
CA GLY A 74 9.11 -5.25 -1.04
C GLY A 74 7.82 -5.24 -0.20
N LEU A 75 6.69 -5.67 -0.78
CA LEU A 75 5.42 -5.81 -0.05
C LEU A 75 5.51 -6.91 1.02
N GLU A 76 6.05 -8.07 0.67
CA GLU A 76 6.24 -9.16 1.63
C GLU A 76 7.18 -8.77 2.77
N GLN A 77 8.23 -8.01 2.48
CA GLN A 77 9.15 -7.54 3.51
C GLN A 77 8.42 -6.63 4.51
N LYS A 78 7.60 -5.68 4.04
CA LYS A 78 6.77 -4.84 4.91
C LYS A 78 5.85 -5.67 5.80
N ARG A 79 5.22 -6.72 5.25
CA ARG A 79 4.38 -7.64 6.02
C ARG A 79 5.20 -8.38 7.09
N ARG A 80 6.38 -8.90 6.73
CA ARG A 80 7.31 -9.56 7.67
C ARG A 80 7.75 -8.62 8.80
N ASP A 81 8.00 -7.35 8.49
CA ASP A 81 8.43 -6.36 9.48
C ASP A 81 7.32 -6.08 10.51
N ILE A 82 6.06 -5.99 10.07
CA ILE A 82 4.90 -5.88 10.97
C ILE A 82 4.76 -7.15 11.81
N HIS A 83 4.83 -8.34 11.19
CA HIS A 83 4.71 -9.61 11.91
C HIS A 83 5.79 -9.78 12.98
N LYS A 84 7.01 -9.32 12.70
CA LYS A 84 8.13 -9.36 13.64
C LYS A 84 7.94 -8.39 14.81
N THR A 85 7.41 -7.20 14.56
CA THR A 85 7.32 -6.12 15.55
C THR A 85 6.07 -6.24 16.41
N ASP A 86 4.91 -6.43 15.77
CA ASP A 86 3.60 -6.35 16.44
C ASP A 86 2.88 -7.71 16.46
N GLY A 87 3.22 -8.62 15.54
CA GLY A 87 2.58 -9.92 15.39
C GLY A 87 1.73 -10.04 14.13
N ASP A 88 1.17 -11.23 13.92
CA ASP A 88 0.16 -11.47 12.90
C ASP A 88 -1.21 -10.91 13.34
N GLN A 89 -2.15 -10.90 12.40
CA GLN A 89 -3.49 -10.38 12.64
C GLN A 89 -4.19 -11.07 13.82
N GLU A 90 -4.02 -12.38 13.98
CA GLU A 90 -4.62 -13.15 15.08
C GLU A 90 -4.09 -12.65 16.43
N LYS A 91 -2.78 -12.44 16.55
CA LYS A 91 -2.16 -11.91 17.76
C LYS A 91 -2.59 -10.47 18.05
N LEU A 92 -2.74 -9.62 17.02
CA LEU A 92 -3.24 -8.25 17.17
C LEU A 92 -4.70 -8.26 17.67
N HIS A 93 -5.58 -9.05 17.04
CA HIS A 93 -6.97 -9.21 17.46
C HIS A 93 -7.08 -9.77 18.89
N SER A 94 -6.27 -10.78 19.21
CA SER A 94 -6.23 -11.36 20.56
C SER A 94 -5.80 -10.32 21.60
N ARG A 95 -4.81 -9.48 21.30
CA ARG A 95 -4.38 -8.41 22.21
C ARG A 95 -5.46 -7.36 22.43
N ILE A 96 -6.18 -6.97 21.38
CA ILE A 96 -7.35 -6.08 21.51
C ILE A 96 -8.42 -6.74 22.38
N SER A 97 -8.88 -7.93 22.00
CA SER A 97 -10.02 -8.60 22.62
C SER A 97 -9.76 -9.05 24.06
N ASN A 98 -8.59 -9.62 24.33
CA ASN A 98 -8.32 -10.32 25.58
C ASN A 98 -7.54 -9.47 26.59
N GLU A 99 -6.87 -8.41 26.14
CA GLU A 99 -6.06 -7.57 27.02
C GLU A 99 -6.57 -6.13 27.12
N LEU A 100 -6.72 -5.43 25.98
CA LEU A 100 -7.00 -3.99 25.99
C LEU A 100 -8.47 -3.66 26.22
N SER A 101 -9.39 -4.34 25.54
CA SER A 101 -10.83 -4.11 25.69
C SER A 101 -11.33 -4.36 27.12
N PRO A 102 -10.94 -5.45 27.82
CA PRO A 102 -11.34 -5.65 29.20
C PRO A 102 -10.79 -4.56 30.14
N LYS A 103 -9.52 -4.16 29.97
CA LYS A 103 -8.90 -3.09 30.77
C LYS A 103 -9.55 -1.72 30.52
N LEU A 104 -9.96 -1.46 29.29
CA LEU A 104 -10.68 -0.25 28.92
C LEU A 104 -12.06 -0.20 29.60
N GLU A 105 -12.81 -1.30 29.53
CA GLU A 105 -14.12 -1.39 30.19
C GLU A 105 -14.00 -1.30 31.71
N GLU A 106 -12.99 -1.94 32.32
CA GLU A 106 -12.70 -1.78 33.74
C GLU A 106 -12.37 -0.32 34.10
N ALA A 107 -11.57 0.37 33.30
CA ALA A 107 -11.27 1.79 33.51
C ALA A 107 -12.51 2.69 33.37
N LYS A 108 -13.37 2.42 32.39
CA LYS A 108 -14.66 3.12 32.23
C LYS A 108 -15.59 2.87 33.42
N ASN A 109 -15.67 1.63 33.91
CA ASN A 109 -16.49 1.30 35.07
C ASN A 109 -15.99 2.03 36.33
N ARG A 110 -14.68 2.04 36.58
CA ARG A 110 -14.10 2.81 37.68
C ARG A 110 -14.39 4.31 37.55
N ARG A 111 -14.32 4.87 36.35
CA ARG A 111 -14.73 6.26 36.11
C ARG A 111 -16.19 6.48 36.46
N ASN A 112 -17.08 5.60 35.98
CA ASN A 112 -18.52 5.70 36.26
C ASN A 112 -18.81 5.62 37.76
N GLU A 113 -18.10 4.77 38.53
CA GLU A 113 -18.25 4.71 39.99
C GLU A 113 -17.87 6.03 40.67
N VAL A 114 -16.79 6.68 40.22
CA VAL A 114 -16.38 7.99 40.73
C VAL A 114 -17.40 9.07 40.35
N ASP A 115 -17.89 9.06 39.11
CA ASP A 115 -18.91 9.99 38.61
C ASP A 115 -20.25 9.81 39.36
N LEU A 116 -20.67 8.58 39.67
CA LEU A 116 -21.86 8.29 40.47
C LEU A 116 -21.71 8.81 41.90
N ARG A 117 -20.57 8.56 42.55
CA ARG A 117 -20.28 9.10 43.89
C ARG A 117 -20.31 10.63 43.88
N ALA A 118 -19.75 11.25 42.85
CA ALA A 118 -19.82 12.70 42.68
C ALA A 118 -21.27 13.20 42.59
N GLY A 119 -22.10 12.56 41.76
CA GLY A 119 -23.52 12.89 41.62
C GLY A 119 -24.31 12.76 42.92
N THR A 120 -24.14 11.66 43.66
CA THR A 120 -24.82 11.47 44.96
C THR A 120 -24.44 12.55 45.97
N ILE A 121 -23.18 12.97 45.99
CA ILE A 121 -22.73 14.02 46.92
C ILE A 121 -23.31 15.38 46.52
N GLU A 122 -23.39 15.68 45.22
CA GLU A 122 -24.04 16.91 44.74
C GLU A 122 -25.54 16.94 45.07
N GLU A 123 -26.25 15.83 44.94
CA GLU A 123 -27.66 15.72 45.31
C GLU A 123 -27.89 15.87 46.81
N ALA A 124 -27.08 15.19 47.63
CA ALA A 124 -27.13 15.34 49.08
C ALA A 124 -26.96 16.80 49.48
N ILE A 125 -26.00 17.52 48.88
CA ILE A 125 -25.78 18.92 49.21
C ILE A 125 -26.94 19.80 48.77
N LYS A 126 -27.53 19.60 47.58
CA LYS A 126 -28.74 20.33 47.16
C LYS A 126 -29.89 20.15 48.15
N TYR A 127 -30.05 18.93 48.68
CA TYR A 127 -31.04 18.63 49.71
C TYR A 127 -30.78 19.44 51.00
N PHE A 128 -29.54 19.46 51.48
CA PHE A 128 -29.18 20.26 52.66
C PHE A 128 -29.31 21.78 52.40
N GLU A 129 -28.91 22.28 51.23
CA GLU A 129 -29.12 23.69 50.85
C GLU A 129 -30.61 24.08 50.85
N ALA A 130 -31.51 23.18 50.45
CA ALA A 130 -32.96 23.41 50.45
C ALA A 130 -33.60 23.37 51.85
N LEU A 131 -32.97 22.66 52.81
CA LEU A 131 -33.48 22.50 54.18
C LEU A 131 -33.02 23.59 55.15
N ILE A 132 -32.08 24.45 54.75
CA ILE A 132 -31.58 25.55 55.59
C ILE A 132 -32.70 26.59 55.75
N THR A 133 -33.56 26.33 56.73
CA THR A 133 -34.38 27.29 57.45
C THR A 133 -33.78 27.48 58.84
N PRO A 134 -33.91 28.66 59.48
CA PRO A 134 -32.97 29.12 60.51
C PRO A 134 -33.05 28.43 61.88
N ILE A 135 -33.66 27.25 62.01
CA ILE A 135 -34.24 26.86 63.31
C ILE A 135 -33.50 25.72 64.04
N GLU A 136 -32.79 24.79 63.41
CA GLU A 136 -32.01 23.79 64.18
C GLU A 136 -30.71 23.37 63.48
N LYS A 137 -29.60 23.38 64.23
CA LYS A 137 -28.26 22.96 63.75
C LYS A 137 -28.26 21.46 63.46
N GLN A 138 -28.57 21.07 62.24
CA GLN A 138 -28.44 19.68 61.82
C GLN A 138 -26.96 19.29 61.64
N PRO A 139 -26.57 18.05 61.96
CA PRO A 139 -25.21 17.56 61.72
C PRO A 139 -24.97 17.36 60.22
N CYS A 140 -23.76 17.71 59.77
CA CYS A 140 -23.31 17.57 58.39
C CYS A 140 -23.21 16.08 58.01
N PRO A 141 -23.78 15.63 56.89
CA PRO A 141 -23.72 14.22 56.45
C PRO A 141 -22.30 13.79 56.00
N ILE A 142 -21.39 14.74 55.78
CA ILE A 142 -20.02 14.48 55.29
C ILE A 142 -19.05 14.33 56.44
N CYS A 143 -19.17 15.17 57.48
CA CYS A 143 -18.18 15.25 58.56
C CYS A 143 -18.79 15.19 59.98
N GLU A 144 -20.11 15.01 60.08
CA GLU A 144 -20.89 14.89 61.33
C GLU A 144 -20.83 16.11 62.26
N LYS A 145 -20.16 17.19 61.83
CA LYS A 145 -20.10 18.47 62.55
C LYS A 145 -21.37 19.28 62.37
N PRO A 146 -21.77 20.12 63.34
CA PRO A 146 -22.94 20.99 63.20
C PRO A 146 -22.83 21.87 61.95
N ILE A 147 -23.89 21.93 61.13
CA ILE A 147 -23.96 22.86 60.00
C ILE A 147 -24.22 24.26 60.57
N ASP A 148 -23.14 25.02 60.79
CA ASP A 148 -23.22 26.39 61.31
C ASP A 148 -23.57 27.41 60.21
N ASP A 149 -23.21 27.15 58.94
CA ASP A 149 -23.49 28.03 57.78
C ASP A 149 -23.38 27.24 56.45
N VAL A 150 -24.15 27.64 55.43
CA VAL A 150 -24.12 27.12 54.03
C VAL A 150 -22.69 27.17 53.47
N THR A 151 -21.91 28.16 53.89
CA THR A 151 -20.52 28.38 53.47
C THR A 151 -19.61 27.20 53.84
N HIS A 152 -19.90 26.50 54.94
CA HIS A 152 -19.16 25.29 55.36
C HIS A 152 -19.41 24.11 54.40
N LEU A 153 -20.67 23.90 53.97
CA LEU A 153 -21.03 22.88 53.00
C LEU A 153 -20.42 23.16 51.62
N ARG A 154 -20.43 24.43 51.17
CA ARG A 154 -19.83 24.84 49.89
C ARG A 154 -18.31 24.67 49.86
N MET A 155 -17.63 24.89 50.98
CA MET A 155 -16.18 24.68 51.09
C MET A 155 -15.85 23.19 50.95
N HIS A 156 -16.55 22.31 51.68
CA HIS A 156 -16.39 20.87 51.55
C HIS A 156 -16.73 20.36 50.14
N LEU A 157 -17.72 20.96 49.46
CA LEU A 157 -18.04 20.65 48.06
C LEU A 157 -16.87 20.97 47.13
N LYS A 158 -16.21 22.13 47.33
CA LYS A 158 -15.05 22.53 46.54
C LYS A 158 -13.85 21.60 46.77
N GLU A 159 -13.57 21.23 48.02
CA GLU A 159 -12.52 20.26 48.35
C GLU A 159 -12.82 18.88 47.75
N LEU A 160 -14.07 18.44 47.85
CA LEU A 160 -14.47 17.13 47.37
C LEU A 160 -14.44 17.06 45.84
N ARG A 161 -14.88 18.12 45.13
CA ARG A 161 -14.67 18.25 43.67
C ARG A 161 -13.20 18.22 43.31
N ALA A 162 -12.34 18.94 44.03
CA ALA A 162 -10.91 18.94 43.76
C ALA A 162 -10.28 17.54 43.95
N ASN A 163 -10.74 16.78 44.94
CA ASN A 163 -10.30 15.41 45.16
C ASN A 163 -10.82 14.45 44.07
N LEU A 164 -12.10 14.57 43.68
CA LEU A 164 -12.67 13.80 42.56
C LEU A 164 -11.92 14.06 41.25
N TYR A 165 -11.55 15.31 40.96
CA TYR A 165 -10.72 15.61 39.78
C TYR A 165 -9.35 14.93 39.84
N LYS A 166 -8.72 14.85 41.03
CA LYS A 166 -7.45 14.12 41.21
C LYS A 166 -7.62 12.63 40.99
N ASP A 167 -8.76 12.05 41.38
CA ASP A 167 -9.05 10.64 41.20
C ASP A 167 -9.42 10.31 39.74
N LEU A 168 -10.13 11.22 39.05
CA LEU A 168 -10.55 11.07 37.66
C LEU A 168 -9.42 11.26 36.64
N ALA A 169 -8.44 12.12 36.94
CA ALA A 169 -7.31 12.39 36.04
C ALA A 169 -6.55 11.12 35.62
N PRO A 170 -6.03 10.28 36.52
CA PRO A 170 -5.30 9.07 36.13
C PRO A 170 -6.19 8.04 35.43
N ILE A 171 -7.48 7.96 35.77
CA ILE A 171 -8.42 7.06 35.09
C ILE A 171 -8.65 7.52 33.64
N SER A 172 -8.80 8.84 33.44
CA SER A 172 -8.98 9.43 32.12
C SER A 172 -7.76 9.23 31.23
N GLU A 173 -6.55 9.40 31.78
CA GLU A 173 -5.30 9.12 31.09
C GLU A 173 -5.18 7.64 30.69
N GLN A 174 -5.58 6.71 31.57
CA GLN A 174 -5.60 5.28 31.25
C GLN A 174 -6.57 4.96 30.11
N ILE A 175 -7.79 5.50 30.16
CA ILE A 175 -8.78 5.34 29.10
C ILE A 175 -8.21 5.84 27.76
N GLU A 176 -7.63 7.05 27.75
CA GLU A 176 -7.05 7.63 26.53
C GLU A 176 -5.90 6.76 25.99
N LYS A 177 -5.04 6.25 26.87
CA LYS A 177 -3.94 5.34 26.50
C LYS A 177 -4.47 4.06 25.85
N TYR A 178 -5.48 3.41 26.44
CA TYR A 178 -6.04 2.18 25.87
C TYR A 178 -6.75 2.44 24.55
N VAL A 179 -7.51 3.54 24.43
CA VAL A 179 -8.17 3.92 23.16
C VAL A 179 -7.14 4.16 22.05
N LYS A 180 -6.05 4.87 22.36
CA LYS A 180 -4.96 5.12 21.40
C LYS A 180 -4.27 3.82 20.95
N GLU A 181 -3.99 2.91 21.89
CA GLU A 181 -3.36 1.64 21.57
C GLU A 181 -4.28 0.73 20.76
N ILE A 182 -5.56 0.62 21.12
CA ILE A 182 -6.55 -0.16 20.35
C ILE A 182 -6.60 0.36 18.91
N LYS A 183 -6.75 1.67 18.73
CA LYS A 183 -6.79 2.29 17.40
C LYS A 183 -5.52 1.99 16.59
N ARG A 184 -4.33 2.09 17.20
CA ARG A 184 -3.07 1.71 16.55
C ARG A 184 -3.11 0.26 16.05
N LEU A 185 -3.56 -0.69 16.88
CA LEU A 185 -3.61 -2.10 16.49
C LEU A 185 -4.65 -2.35 15.39
N GLU A 186 -5.79 -1.66 15.41
CA GLU A 186 -6.80 -1.71 14.33
C GLU A 186 -6.24 -1.16 13.01
N ASP A 187 -5.50 -0.04 13.05
CA ASP A 187 -4.84 0.54 11.88
C ASP A 187 -3.77 -0.41 11.31
N LEU A 188 -3.06 -1.16 12.16
CA LEU A 188 -2.10 -2.18 11.75
C LEU A 188 -2.80 -3.38 11.10
N ILE A 189 -3.91 -3.87 11.67
CA ILE A 189 -4.71 -4.96 11.07
C ILE A 189 -5.19 -4.56 9.68
N LYS A 190 -5.69 -3.32 9.53
CA LYS A 190 -6.10 -2.78 8.23
C LYS A 190 -4.93 -2.73 7.24
N SER A 191 -3.77 -2.26 7.69
CA SER A 191 -2.55 -2.21 6.87
C SER A 191 -2.11 -3.60 6.40
N LEU A 192 -2.23 -4.63 7.26
CA LEU A 192 -1.94 -6.02 6.90
C LEU A 192 -2.91 -6.54 5.82
N ASN A 193 -4.21 -6.28 5.95
CA ASN A 193 -5.19 -6.64 4.92
C ASN A 193 -4.87 -5.99 3.57
N GLU A 194 -4.57 -4.69 3.57
CA GLU A 194 -4.19 -3.97 2.35
C GLU A 194 -2.89 -4.51 1.73
N LEU A 195 -1.94 -4.97 2.56
CA LEU A 195 -0.71 -5.61 2.07
C LEU A 195 -1.01 -6.98 1.46
N ASP A 196 -1.85 -7.79 2.08
CA ASP A 196 -2.20 -9.11 1.56
C ASP A 196 -2.96 -9.01 0.22
N GLU A 197 -3.88 -8.05 0.07
CA GLU A 197 -4.54 -7.76 -1.20
C GLU A 197 -3.55 -7.33 -2.29
N LYS A 198 -2.60 -6.44 -1.95
CA LYS A 198 -1.56 -6.00 -2.88
C LYS A 198 -0.62 -7.13 -3.27
N ILE A 199 -0.23 -7.99 -2.33
CA ILE A 199 0.60 -9.18 -2.57
C ILE A 199 -0.12 -10.14 -3.52
N SER A 200 -1.41 -10.40 -3.29
CA SER A 200 -2.22 -11.26 -4.17
C SER A 200 -2.29 -10.68 -5.58
N THR A 201 -2.62 -9.40 -5.70
CA THR A 201 -2.72 -8.69 -6.99
C THR A 201 -1.39 -8.71 -7.75
N GLN A 202 -0.29 -8.40 -7.07
CA GLN A 202 1.05 -8.40 -7.66
C GLN A 202 1.49 -9.80 -8.10
N SER A 203 1.15 -10.83 -7.31
CA SER A 203 1.43 -12.23 -7.63
C SER A 203 0.67 -12.68 -8.88
N GLU A 204 -0.61 -12.32 -9.01
CA GLU A 204 -1.40 -12.59 -10.22
C GLU A 204 -0.83 -11.89 -11.46
N LEU A 205 -0.38 -10.63 -11.31
CA LEU A 205 0.28 -9.90 -12.40
C LEU A 205 1.58 -10.59 -12.81
N LEU A 206 2.38 -11.06 -11.85
CA LEU A 206 3.61 -11.80 -12.11
C LEU A 206 3.33 -13.13 -12.85
N MET A 207 2.27 -13.86 -12.46
CA MET A 207 1.85 -15.07 -13.18
C MET A 207 1.38 -14.78 -14.61
N LYS A 208 0.58 -13.72 -14.82
CA LYS A 208 0.18 -13.28 -16.18
C LYS A 208 1.41 -12.92 -17.01
N HIS A 209 2.37 -12.21 -16.41
CA HIS A 209 3.61 -11.84 -17.09
C HIS A 209 4.47 -13.07 -17.44
N LYS A 210 4.54 -14.07 -16.56
CA LYS A 210 5.18 -15.36 -16.83
C LYS A 210 4.56 -16.03 -18.07
N SER A 211 3.23 -16.09 -18.15
CA SER A 211 2.52 -16.68 -19.32
C SER A 211 2.79 -15.95 -20.64
N VAL A 212 2.84 -14.61 -20.61
CA VAL A 212 3.25 -13.80 -21.78
C VAL A 212 4.69 -14.12 -22.17
N THR A 213 5.58 -14.25 -21.18
CA THR A 213 6.99 -14.59 -21.39
C THR A 213 7.14 -15.96 -22.04
N GLU A 214 6.41 -16.97 -21.55
CA GLU A 214 6.38 -18.33 -22.13
C GLU A 214 5.92 -18.33 -23.59
N THR A 215 4.91 -17.52 -23.90
CA THR A 215 4.38 -17.37 -25.26
C THR A 215 5.45 -16.81 -26.21
N VAL A 216 6.18 -15.78 -25.77
CA VAL A 216 7.25 -15.15 -26.58
C VAL A 216 8.46 -16.05 -26.73
N LEU A 217 8.79 -16.83 -25.69
CA LEU A 217 9.86 -17.82 -25.74
C LEU A 217 9.47 -19.08 -26.53
N GLY A 218 8.17 -19.33 -26.72
CA GLY A 218 7.67 -20.56 -27.34
C GLY A 218 7.89 -21.80 -26.47
N ARG A 219 8.08 -21.63 -25.16
CA ARG A 219 8.29 -22.72 -24.20
C ARG A 219 7.71 -22.39 -22.84
N GLU A 220 7.33 -23.41 -22.10
CA GLU A 220 6.96 -23.30 -20.69
C GLU A 220 8.20 -23.00 -19.81
N ILE A 221 8.01 -22.18 -18.77
CA ILE A 221 9.00 -21.90 -17.75
C ILE A 221 8.61 -22.68 -16.50
N LYS A 222 9.44 -23.63 -16.08
CA LYS A 222 9.17 -24.43 -14.89
C LYS A 222 9.30 -23.58 -13.62
N ASP A 223 8.64 -24.00 -12.55
CA ASP A 223 8.67 -23.28 -11.27
C ASP A 223 10.05 -23.23 -10.61
N THR A 224 10.97 -24.12 -11.03
CA THR A 224 12.37 -24.13 -10.57
C THR A 224 13.29 -23.25 -11.42
N GLU A 225 12.80 -22.71 -12.54
CA GLU A 225 13.59 -21.86 -13.43
C GLU A 225 13.36 -20.38 -13.10
N ASP A 226 14.41 -19.58 -13.19
CA ASP A 226 14.31 -18.12 -13.05
C ASP A 226 14.03 -17.47 -14.42
N PRO A 227 12.85 -16.84 -14.61
CA PRO A 227 12.51 -16.17 -15.87
C PRO A 227 13.49 -15.08 -16.28
N ILE A 228 14.14 -14.39 -15.31
CA ILE A 228 15.11 -13.33 -15.59
C ILE A 228 16.34 -13.93 -16.28
N ILE A 229 16.86 -15.04 -15.77
CA ILE A 229 18.04 -15.74 -16.31
C ILE A 229 17.73 -16.34 -17.69
N ILE A 230 16.52 -16.88 -17.89
CA ILE A 230 16.11 -17.40 -19.20
C ILE A 230 16.05 -16.28 -20.24
N LEU A 231 15.45 -15.14 -19.88
CA LEU A 231 15.34 -13.98 -20.77
C LEU A 231 16.72 -13.41 -21.12
N GLU A 232 17.62 -13.31 -20.13
CA GLU A 232 19.00 -12.87 -20.34
C GLU A 232 19.73 -13.78 -21.33
N GLY A 233 19.64 -15.10 -21.15
CA GLY A 233 20.26 -16.06 -22.06
C GLY A 233 19.72 -16.00 -23.50
N GLU A 234 18.45 -15.66 -23.71
CA GLU A 234 17.89 -15.46 -25.06
C GLU A 234 18.31 -14.13 -25.69
N ILE A 235 18.43 -13.07 -24.88
CA ILE A 235 18.96 -11.77 -25.32
C ILE A 235 20.41 -11.93 -25.77
N ASP A 236 21.24 -12.65 -25.02
CA ASP A 236 22.65 -12.91 -25.33
C ASP A 236 22.81 -13.70 -26.63
N LYS A 237 21.94 -14.69 -26.88
CA LYS A 237 21.92 -15.43 -28.15
C LYS A 237 21.64 -14.51 -29.34
N ILE A 238 20.71 -13.57 -29.21
CA ILE A 238 20.40 -12.61 -30.27
C ILE A 238 21.59 -11.67 -30.51
N GLN A 239 22.23 -11.20 -29.44
CA GLN A 239 23.41 -10.33 -29.54
C GLN A 239 24.60 -11.05 -30.20
N ALA A 240 24.84 -12.32 -29.87
CA ALA A 240 25.90 -13.11 -30.48
C ALA A 240 25.70 -13.31 -31.99
N VAL A 241 24.44 -13.39 -32.46
CA VAL A 241 24.10 -13.52 -33.89
C VAL A 241 24.18 -12.15 -34.61
N GLY A 242 24.00 -11.04 -33.90
CA GLY A 242 24.01 -9.68 -34.44
C GLY A 242 25.39 -9.02 -34.61
N ILE A 243 26.49 -9.69 -34.26
CA ILE A 243 27.89 -9.18 -34.40
C ILE A 243 28.51 -9.51 -35.79
N LEU A 244 27.70 -9.77 -36.81
CA LEU A 244 28.16 -9.91 -38.21
C LEU A 244 27.79 -8.67 -39.04
#